data_AF-D7DW78-F1
#
_entry.id   AF-D7DW78-F1
#
_cell.length_a   1.000
_cell.length_b   1.000
_cell.length_c   1.000
_cell.angle_alpha   90.00
_cell.angle_beta   90.00
_cell.angle_gamma   90.00
#
_symmetry.space_group_name_H-M   'P 1'
#
loop_
_entity.id
_entity.type
_entity.pdbx_description
1 polymer ?
#
loop_
_entity_poly.entity_id
_entity_poly.type
_entity_poly.pdbx_seq_one_letter_code
_entity_poly.pdbx_strand_id
1 'polypeptide(L)'
;MRLLTTVAALRCYLNQRRWESNLKLSDELLFDDNTTWYPAEIGLVPTMGGLHQGHLSLIEKARQENSTVIVSIFVNPLQFGPQEDYQRYPRTLEQDQELCVQAGVDAIFAPTPEEMGIPQKNIQETQVTQVIPPSGMISTLCGRYRPGHFQGVATIVTKLFNLVQPDRAYFGQKDGQQLAIIKRLVADLNLPVEIVACPTVREASGLALSSRNQYLSATEKEQATVLYKGLQQAEAAFRAGDRNSSQLMALVWQEIANISTIYVEYIELVEPNTLMFLAKVEEEGMLAIAARLGSTRLIDNTILCDVYDGLRQPIIAIDGPAGAGKSTVARQVATQLGLVYLDTGAMYRAITWLVLQKGIAIDDECAVAQLATQCKIELTPSHNLEIPVRVWINDTDVTQEIRTIEVTSQVSAIAAQSAVRKALVKQQQSWGKRGGLVAEGRDIGTHVFPDAEVKIFLTASVGERARRRQQDFTKQGQPEVSLEQLERDIAERDYKDSTRKISPLQKAADAVEVETDGLSPSEVAMQIVNYYQKCVSQL
;
A
#
# COMPACT_ATOMS: atom_id res chain seq x y z
N MET A 1 8.61 -19.95 16.04
CA MET A 1 8.99 -18.57 16.39
C MET A 1 10.30 -18.56 17.18
N ARG A 2 11.25 -17.66 16.87
CA ARG A 2 12.49 -17.43 17.65
C ARG A 2 12.36 -16.16 18.51
N LEU A 3 12.93 -16.16 19.71
CA LEU A 3 13.18 -14.94 20.49
C LEU A 3 14.64 -14.54 20.34
N LEU A 4 14.90 -13.35 19.81
CA LEU A 4 16.24 -12.85 19.50
C LEU A 4 16.48 -11.59 20.33
N THR A 5 17.47 -11.63 21.22
CA THR A 5 17.77 -10.52 22.14
C THR A 5 19.03 -9.74 21.77
N THR A 6 19.81 -10.22 20.79
CA THR A 6 21.04 -9.58 20.32
C THR A 6 21.00 -9.30 18.83
N VAL A 7 21.69 -8.24 18.40
CA VAL A 7 21.87 -7.86 17.00
C VAL A 7 22.56 -8.98 16.22
N ALA A 8 23.53 -9.66 16.83
CA ALA A 8 24.22 -10.78 16.19
C ALA A 8 23.27 -11.93 15.87
N ALA A 9 22.39 -12.30 16.83
CA ALA A 9 21.40 -13.36 16.61
C ALA A 9 20.36 -12.97 15.56
N LEU A 10 19.88 -11.72 15.58
CA LEU A 10 18.98 -11.18 14.55
C LEU A 10 19.58 -11.27 13.15
N ARG A 11 20.82 -10.78 12.98
CA ARG A 11 21.51 -10.82 11.68
C ARG A 11 21.75 -12.24 11.20
N CYS A 12 22.15 -13.14 12.09
CA CYS A 12 22.33 -14.55 11.76
C CYS A 12 21.02 -15.17 11.24
N TYR A 13 19.92 -14.95 11.96
CA TYR A 13 18.60 -15.44 11.57
C TYR A 13 18.15 -14.90 10.21
N LEU A 14 18.27 -13.59 9.99
CA LEU A 14 17.85 -12.95 8.73
C LEU A 14 18.70 -13.38 7.54
N ASN A 15 20.02 -13.54 7.73
CA ASN A 15 20.91 -14.06 6.68
C ASN A 15 20.54 -15.48 6.29
N GLN A 16 20.19 -16.33 7.26
CA GLN A 16 19.71 -17.69 6.99
C GLN A 16 18.40 -17.65 6.20
N ARG A 17 17.43 -16.81 6.59
CA ARG A 17 16.14 -16.69 5.88
C ARG A 17 16.30 -16.22 4.44
N ARG A 18 17.14 -15.22 4.20
CA ARG A 18 17.45 -14.74 2.84
C ARG A 18 18.14 -15.80 2.00
N TRP A 19 19.02 -16.59 2.60
CA TRP A 19 19.70 -17.67 1.89
C TRP A 19 18.75 -18.82 1.54
N GLU A 20 17.87 -19.22 2.47
CA GLU A 20 16.81 -20.21 2.23
C GLU A 20 15.87 -19.78 1.10
N SER A 21 15.47 -18.50 1.06
CA SER A 21 14.65 -17.95 -0.02
C SER A 21 15.37 -17.98 -1.38
N ASN A 22 16.65 -17.59 -1.41
CA ASN A 22 17.45 -17.61 -2.64
C ASN A 22 17.70 -19.03 -3.19
N LEU A 23 17.81 -20.04 -2.32
CA LEU A 23 17.95 -21.44 -2.73
C LEU A 23 16.67 -22.04 -3.29
N LYS A 24 15.51 -21.76 -2.68
CA LYS A 24 14.21 -22.17 -3.25
C LYS A 24 14.04 -21.62 -4.67
N LEU A 25 14.46 -20.38 -4.87
CA LEU A 25 14.48 -19.73 -6.18
C LEU A 25 15.44 -20.36 -7.20
N SER A 26 16.49 -21.09 -6.77
CA SER A 26 17.41 -21.80 -7.67
C SER A 26 17.00 -23.25 -7.94
N ASP A 27 16.36 -23.91 -6.97
CA ASP A 27 15.92 -25.31 -7.09
C ASP A 27 14.55 -25.46 -7.79
N GLU A 28 13.65 -24.46 -7.70
CA GLU A 28 12.35 -24.46 -8.38
C GLU A 28 12.42 -24.20 -9.91
N LEU A 29 13.62 -24.20 -10.51
CA LEU A 29 13.76 -24.39 -11.96
C LEU A 29 13.49 -25.84 -12.42
N LEU A 30 13.20 -26.75 -11.49
CA LEU A 30 12.82 -28.14 -11.78
C LEU A 30 11.66 -28.60 -10.87
N PHE A 31 10.46 -28.63 -11.45
CA PHE A 31 9.26 -29.38 -11.03
C PHE A 31 8.61 -29.03 -9.67
N ASP A 32 7.52 -28.24 -9.67
CA ASP A 32 6.24 -28.64 -9.06
C ASP A 32 5.07 -27.76 -9.55
N ASP A 33 3.88 -28.36 -9.64
CA ASP A 33 2.67 -27.85 -10.32
C ASP A 33 1.67 -27.23 -9.32
N ASN A 34 2.16 -26.66 -8.20
CA ASN A 34 1.30 -26.12 -7.16
C ASN A 34 1.65 -24.68 -6.77
N THR A 35 0.63 -23.83 -6.92
CA THR A 35 0.45 -22.48 -6.39
C THR A 35 1.23 -22.17 -5.11
N THR A 36 2.35 -21.46 -5.23
CA THR A 36 2.92 -20.70 -4.11
C THR A 36 3.22 -19.27 -4.56
N TRP A 37 2.52 -18.34 -3.92
CA TRP A 37 2.86 -16.93 -3.87
C TRP A 37 4.33 -16.78 -3.47
N TYR A 38 5.04 -15.81 -4.06
CA TYR A 38 6.25 -15.25 -3.43
C TYR A 38 5.85 -13.99 -2.66
N PRO A 39 5.50 -14.09 -1.37
CA PRO A 39 5.37 -12.91 -0.53
C PRO A 39 6.71 -12.14 -0.51
N ALA A 40 6.65 -10.85 -0.15
CA ALA A 40 7.87 -10.13 0.19
C ALA A 40 8.65 -10.89 1.28
N GLU A 41 9.98 -10.89 1.24
CA GLU A 41 10.74 -11.83 2.08
C GLU A 41 10.56 -11.52 3.56
N ILE A 42 10.62 -10.24 3.94
CA ILE A 42 10.64 -9.84 5.34
C ILE A 42 9.68 -8.67 5.59
N GLY A 43 8.63 -8.95 6.37
CA GLY A 43 7.77 -7.95 6.98
C GLY A 43 8.22 -7.60 8.39
N LEU A 44 8.25 -6.31 8.74
CA LEU A 44 8.58 -5.83 10.09
C LEU A 44 7.39 -5.12 10.74
N VAL A 45 7.07 -5.49 11.98
CA VAL A 45 6.12 -4.77 12.83
C VAL A 45 6.86 -4.20 14.05
N PRO A 46 7.24 -2.90 14.04
CA PRO A 46 7.90 -2.28 15.17
C PRO A 46 6.92 -1.97 16.31
N THR A 47 7.22 -2.42 17.53
CA THR A 47 6.38 -2.18 18.71
C THR A 47 7.21 -1.85 19.96
N MET A 48 6.54 -1.35 20.99
CA MET A 48 7.11 -1.20 22.33
C MET A 48 6.69 -2.31 23.31
N GLY A 49 6.02 -3.38 22.83
CA GLY A 49 5.39 -4.39 23.67
C GLY A 49 4.04 -3.95 24.25
N GLY A 50 3.49 -4.74 25.17
CA GLY A 50 2.11 -4.54 25.66
C GLY A 50 1.10 -4.73 24.53
N LEU A 51 1.23 -5.85 23.82
CA LEU A 51 0.50 -6.12 22.59
C LEU A 51 -1.00 -6.25 22.85
N HIS A 52 -1.79 -5.89 21.84
CA HIS A 52 -3.26 -5.87 21.89
C HIS A 52 -3.81 -6.07 20.48
N GLN A 53 -5.13 -6.14 20.30
CA GLN A 53 -5.74 -6.42 18.99
C GLN A 53 -5.30 -5.45 17.87
N GLY A 54 -5.05 -4.18 18.20
CA GLY A 54 -4.47 -3.23 17.25
C GLY A 54 -3.04 -3.57 16.76
N HIS A 55 -2.24 -4.29 17.55
CA HIS A 55 -0.94 -4.82 17.09
C HIS A 55 -1.12 -6.12 16.32
N LEU A 56 -2.06 -6.97 16.75
CA LEU A 56 -2.38 -8.22 16.07
C LEU A 56 -2.85 -7.97 14.64
N SER A 57 -3.65 -6.93 14.39
CA SER A 57 -4.05 -6.58 13.02
C SER A 57 -2.86 -6.20 12.12
N LEU A 58 -1.81 -5.57 12.67
CA LEU A 58 -0.57 -5.30 11.93
C LEU A 58 0.16 -6.61 11.59
N ILE A 59 0.24 -7.52 12.57
CA ILE A 59 0.92 -8.81 12.42
C ILE A 59 0.18 -9.70 11.42
N GLU A 60 -1.15 -9.75 11.48
CA GLU A 60 -1.99 -10.49 10.55
C GLU A 60 -1.81 -9.99 9.11
N LYS A 61 -1.81 -8.66 8.90
CA LYS A 61 -1.54 -8.07 7.59
C LYS A 61 -0.12 -8.36 7.12
N ALA A 62 0.88 -8.24 8.00
CA ALA A 62 2.26 -8.60 7.69
C ALA A 62 2.40 -10.09 7.34
N ARG A 63 1.68 -10.97 8.03
CA ARG A 63 1.72 -12.41 7.80
C ARG A 63 1.10 -12.79 6.47
N GLN A 64 0.02 -12.12 6.08
CA GLN A 64 -0.57 -12.27 4.76
C GLN A 64 0.47 -11.86 3.71
N GLU A 65 1.06 -10.68 3.80
CA GLU A 65 1.85 -10.09 2.71
C GLU A 65 3.33 -10.50 2.63
N ASN A 66 3.87 -11.24 3.62
CA ASN A 66 5.31 -11.57 3.72
C ASN A 66 5.56 -13.06 4.05
N SER A 67 6.75 -13.57 3.72
CA SER A 67 7.15 -14.97 3.95
C SER A 67 7.82 -15.14 5.31
N THR A 68 8.49 -14.08 5.80
CA THR A 68 9.00 -13.97 7.16
C THR A 68 8.43 -12.74 7.85
N VAL A 69 7.87 -12.89 9.05
CA VAL A 69 7.39 -11.78 9.88
C VAL A 69 8.27 -11.60 11.12
N ILE A 70 8.82 -10.40 11.27
CA ILE A 70 9.60 -9.98 12.42
C ILE A 70 8.79 -8.96 13.23
N VAL A 71 8.64 -9.20 14.53
CA VAL A 71 8.09 -8.21 15.46
C VAL A 71 9.23 -7.69 16.32
N SER A 72 9.44 -6.38 16.38
CA SER A 72 10.36 -5.82 17.38
C SER A 72 9.59 -5.38 18.62
N ILE A 73 10.13 -5.71 19.79
CA ILE A 73 9.58 -5.31 21.10
C ILE A 73 10.68 -4.54 21.82
N PHE A 74 10.60 -3.21 21.76
CA PHE A 74 11.61 -2.34 22.35
C PHE A 74 11.01 -1.05 22.88
N VAL A 75 10.95 -0.90 24.21
CA VAL A 75 10.56 0.35 24.86
C VAL A 75 11.71 1.36 24.70
N ASN A 76 11.69 2.10 23.60
CA ASN A 76 12.75 3.02 23.20
C ASN A 76 12.90 4.19 24.19
N PRO A 77 14.01 4.34 24.95
CA PRO A 77 14.15 5.44 25.90
C PRO A 77 14.23 6.82 25.23
N LEU A 78 14.74 6.89 23.99
CA LEU A 78 14.98 8.16 23.28
C LEU A 78 13.69 8.92 22.94
N GLN A 79 12.55 8.23 22.90
CA GLN A 79 11.27 8.84 22.54
C GLN A 79 10.41 9.20 23.76
N PHE A 80 10.95 9.10 24.98
CA PHE A 80 10.25 9.50 26.20
C PHE A 80 10.87 10.76 26.78
N GLY A 81 10.02 11.74 27.09
CA GLY A 81 10.42 12.91 27.87
C GLY A 81 10.66 12.57 29.35
N PRO A 82 11.38 13.42 30.13
CA PRO A 82 11.68 13.15 31.54
C PRO A 82 10.45 12.95 32.44
N GLN A 83 9.32 13.55 32.09
CA GLN A 83 8.06 13.47 32.83
C GLN A 83 7.05 12.47 32.21
N GLU A 84 7.46 11.73 31.17
CA GLU A 84 6.60 10.75 30.52
C GLU A 84 6.64 9.38 31.22
N ASP A 85 5.84 8.44 30.71
CA ASP A 85 5.54 7.17 31.36
C ASP A 85 6.60 6.06 31.15
N TYR A 86 7.85 6.38 30.81
CA TYR A 86 8.89 5.38 30.49
C TYR A 86 9.06 4.31 31.57
N GLN A 87 9.09 4.72 32.85
CA GLN A 87 9.25 3.79 33.98
C GLN A 87 7.99 2.94 34.20
N ARG A 88 6.80 3.47 33.91
CA ARG A 88 5.51 2.80 34.13
C ARG A 88 5.01 2.02 32.92
N TYR A 89 5.65 2.18 31.75
CA TYR A 89 5.24 1.53 30.51
C TYR A 89 5.19 0.00 30.68
N PRO A 90 4.12 -0.68 30.24
CA PRO A 90 3.96 -2.12 30.41
C PRO A 90 5.09 -2.88 29.72
N ARG A 91 5.66 -3.85 30.43
CA ARG A 91 6.70 -4.76 29.92
C ARG A 91 6.25 -6.19 30.17
N THR A 92 5.45 -6.72 29.24
CA THR A 92 4.75 -8.02 29.35
C THR A 92 5.26 -9.01 28.32
N LEU A 93 6.59 -9.16 28.23
CA LEU A 93 7.24 -9.88 27.13
C LEU A 93 6.75 -11.34 26.99
N GLU A 94 6.44 -12.02 28.08
CA GLU A 94 5.90 -13.39 28.06
C GLU A 94 4.52 -13.46 27.39
N GLN A 95 3.61 -12.56 27.75
CA GLN A 95 2.27 -12.46 27.13
C GLN A 95 2.38 -12.02 25.67
N ASP A 96 3.26 -11.07 25.39
CA ASP A 96 3.51 -10.61 24.02
C ASP A 96 4.03 -11.76 23.13
N GLN A 97 4.87 -12.65 23.68
CA GLN A 97 5.36 -13.85 22.98
C GLN A 97 4.22 -14.81 22.63
N GLU A 98 3.31 -15.09 23.57
CA GLU A 98 2.17 -15.98 23.33
C GLU A 98 1.29 -15.46 22.18
N LEU A 99 1.00 -14.16 22.19
CA LEU A 99 0.24 -13.49 21.12
C LEU A 99 0.96 -13.57 19.77
N CYS A 100 2.27 -13.36 19.75
CA CYS A 100 3.06 -13.49 18.52
C CYS A 100 3.08 -14.92 17.97
N VAL A 101 3.14 -15.94 18.84
CA VAL A 101 3.07 -17.35 18.42
C VAL A 101 1.73 -17.63 17.75
N GLN A 102 0.63 -17.19 18.35
CA GLN A 102 -0.72 -17.40 17.82
C GLN A 102 -0.93 -16.71 16.47
N ALA A 103 -0.34 -15.53 16.28
CA ALA A 103 -0.43 -14.76 15.05
C ALA A 103 0.56 -15.19 13.94
N GLY A 104 1.36 -16.24 14.16
CA GLY A 104 2.26 -16.79 13.15
C GLY A 104 3.55 -15.97 12.92
N VAL A 105 4.03 -15.27 13.94
CA VAL A 105 5.31 -14.54 13.90
C VAL A 105 6.50 -15.51 13.82
N ASP A 106 7.46 -15.19 12.95
CA ASP A 106 8.64 -16.03 12.77
C ASP A 106 9.72 -15.75 13.81
N ALA A 107 9.97 -14.47 14.11
CA ALA A 107 10.87 -14.09 15.17
C ALA A 107 10.48 -12.78 15.87
N ILE A 108 10.74 -12.72 17.17
CA ILE A 108 10.68 -11.50 17.97
C ILE A 108 12.10 -10.99 18.16
N PHE A 109 12.32 -9.70 17.90
CA PHE A 109 13.54 -9.00 18.28
C PHE A 109 13.29 -8.12 19.51
N ALA A 110 13.80 -8.55 20.67
CA ALA A 110 13.62 -7.90 21.97
C ALA A 110 14.97 -7.51 22.60
N PRO A 111 15.67 -6.51 22.06
CA PRO A 111 16.98 -6.09 22.57
C PRO A 111 16.88 -5.24 23.84
N THR A 112 17.97 -5.17 24.61
CA THR A 112 18.13 -4.17 25.67
C THR A 112 18.52 -2.80 25.09
N PRO A 113 18.34 -1.69 25.83
CA PRO A 113 18.86 -0.38 25.41
C PRO A 113 20.35 -0.42 25.10
N GLU A 114 21.15 -1.11 25.92
CA GLU A 114 22.60 -1.28 25.74
C GLU A 114 22.93 -1.97 24.41
N GLU A 115 22.19 -3.04 24.07
CA GLU A 115 22.35 -3.75 22.79
C GLU A 115 22.00 -2.84 21.60
N MET A 116 21.05 -1.93 21.77
CA MET A 116 20.73 -0.89 20.78
C MET A 116 21.71 0.29 20.81
N GLY A 117 22.75 0.23 21.65
CA GLY A 117 23.77 1.28 21.82
C GLY A 117 23.25 2.53 22.53
N ILE A 118 22.16 2.41 23.30
CA ILE A 118 21.53 3.51 24.04
C ILE A 118 21.93 3.37 25.52
N PRO A 119 22.86 4.19 26.02
CA PRO A 119 23.28 4.12 27.42
C PRO A 119 22.14 4.60 28.33
N GLN A 120 21.74 3.77 29.30
CA GLN A 120 20.65 4.10 30.23
C GLN A 120 20.94 5.32 31.11
N LYS A 121 22.21 5.66 31.35
CA LYS A 121 22.58 6.63 32.40
C LYS A 121 22.55 8.10 32.00
N ASN A 122 22.45 8.48 30.72
CA ASN A 122 22.34 9.90 30.31
C ASN A 122 21.68 10.03 28.93
N ILE A 123 20.35 9.91 28.83
CA ILE A 123 19.59 10.09 27.57
C ILE A 123 19.79 11.50 26.97
N GLN A 124 20.13 12.49 27.80
CA GLN A 124 20.37 13.87 27.38
C GLN A 124 21.81 14.12 26.89
N GLU A 125 22.76 13.23 27.22
CA GLU A 125 24.17 13.31 26.79
C GLU A 125 24.58 12.11 25.91
N THR A 126 23.60 11.47 25.25
CA THR A 126 23.92 10.30 24.42
C THR A 126 24.81 10.73 23.26
N GLN A 127 25.97 10.10 23.12
CA GLN A 127 26.81 10.22 21.92
C GLN A 127 26.26 9.43 20.72
N VAL A 128 25.00 8.96 20.80
CA VAL A 128 24.37 8.18 19.74
C VAL A 128 24.02 9.10 18.58
N THR A 129 24.38 8.70 17.35
CA THR A 129 23.92 9.38 16.14
C THR A 129 22.40 9.36 16.07
N GLN A 130 21.80 10.55 15.91
CA GLN A 130 20.35 10.72 15.88
C GLN A 130 19.87 11.17 14.50
N VAL A 131 18.64 10.82 14.19
CA VAL A 131 17.94 11.21 12.96
C VAL A 131 16.87 12.22 13.31
N ILE A 132 16.95 13.40 12.70
CA ILE A 132 16.08 14.54 13.00
C ILE A 132 15.13 14.73 11.81
N PRO A 133 13.80 14.51 11.99
CA PRO A 133 12.82 14.80 10.95
C PRO A 133 12.73 16.31 10.64
N PRO A 134 12.12 16.70 9.50
CA PRO A 134 11.89 18.10 9.17
C PRO A 134 11.19 18.86 10.30
N SER A 135 11.67 20.06 10.64
CA SER A 135 11.17 20.86 11.77
C SER A 135 9.67 21.13 11.69
N GLY A 136 9.13 21.38 10.49
CA GLY A 136 7.70 21.58 10.26
C GLY A 136 6.82 20.39 10.67
N MET A 137 7.35 19.17 10.60
CA MET A 137 6.61 17.94 10.96
C MET A 137 6.63 17.64 12.45
N ILE A 138 7.60 18.19 13.20
CA ILE A 138 7.82 17.91 14.62
C ILE A 138 7.52 19.11 15.53
N SER A 139 7.13 20.26 14.98
CA SER A 139 6.73 21.47 15.73
C SER A 139 5.21 21.65 15.86
N THR A 140 4.43 20.75 15.28
CA THR A 140 2.95 20.71 15.31
C THR A 140 2.45 19.45 16.03
N LEU A 141 1.13 19.37 16.30
CA LEU A 141 0.49 18.18 16.86
C LEU A 141 1.23 17.63 18.10
N CYS A 142 1.42 16.31 18.22
CA CYS A 142 2.16 15.69 19.33
C CYS A 142 3.59 16.21 19.45
N GLY A 143 4.23 16.62 18.36
CA GLY A 143 5.62 17.09 18.36
C GLY A 143 5.80 18.35 19.21
N ARG A 144 4.81 19.26 19.16
CA ARG A 144 4.76 20.46 20.00
C ARG A 144 4.74 20.13 21.50
N TYR A 145 3.99 19.10 21.89
CA TYR A 145 3.80 18.71 23.29
C TYR A 145 4.83 17.68 23.78
N ARG A 146 5.61 17.09 22.88
CA ARG A 146 6.58 16.03 23.19
C ARG A 146 7.94 16.33 22.51
N PRO A 147 8.68 17.36 22.96
CA PRO A 147 9.97 17.73 22.38
C PRO A 147 10.94 16.53 22.37
N GLY A 148 11.61 16.31 21.24
CA GLY A 148 12.55 15.19 21.06
C GLY A 148 11.89 13.82 20.79
N HIS A 149 10.58 13.67 20.99
CA HIS A 149 9.88 12.38 20.80
C HIS A 149 10.12 11.79 19.40
N PHE A 150 9.85 12.55 18.35
CA PHE A 150 9.97 12.07 16.97
C PHE A 150 11.41 11.93 16.49
N GLN A 151 12.35 12.65 17.10
CA GLN A 151 13.78 12.40 16.90
C GLN A 151 14.17 11.03 17.47
N GLY A 152 13.66 10.69 18.65
CA GLY A 152 13.80 9.35 19.23
C GLY A 152 13.17 8.25 18.36
N VAL A 153 11.96 8.48 17.84
CA VAL A 153 11.27 7.54 16.93
C VAL A 153 12.04 7.37 15.63
N ALA A 154 12.39 8.46 14.93
CA ALA A 154 13.10 8.39 13.65
C ALA A 154 14.45 7.69 13.80
N THR A 155 15.18 7.96 14.90
CA THR A 155 16.44 7.30 15.20
C THR A 155 16.26 5.79 15.37
N ILE A 156 15.31 5.35 16.19
CA ILE A 156 15.17 3.91 16.45
C ILE A 156 14.61 3.15 15.25
N VAL A 157 13.66 3.74 14.53
CA VAL A 157 13.10 3.14 13.31
C VAL A 157 14.17 3.01 12.23
N THR A 158 15.03 4.03 12.06
CA THR A 158 16.18 3.95 11.14
C THR A 158 17.13 2.83 11.54
N LYS A 159 17.42 2.65 12.84
CA LYS A 159 18.24 1.52 13.32
C LYS A 159 17.57 0.18 13.02
N LEU A 160 16.27 0.04 13.30
CA LEU A 160 15.53 -1.19 13.01
C LEU A 160 15.51 -1.51 11.52
N PHE A 161 15.31 -0.53 10.64
CA PHE A 161 15.37 -0.75 9.19
C PHE A 161 16.77 -1.16 8.72
N ASN A 162 17.84 -0.62 9.30
CA ASN A 162 19.20 -1.06 8.98
C ASN A 162 19.52 -2.48 9.51
N LEU A 163 18.94 -2.87 10.65
CA LEU A 163 19.18 -4.18 11.26
C LEU A 163 18.37 -5.28 10.61
N VAL A 164 17.09 -5.01 10.35
CA VAL A 164 16.15 -5.97 9.78
C VAL A 164 16.20 -5.97 8.26
N GLN A 165 16.40 -4.81 7.64
CA GLN A 165 16.28 -4.59 6.18
C GLN A 165 14.99 -5.24 5.64
N PRO A 166 13.82 -4.82 6.14
CA PRO A 166 12.55 -5.37 5.71
C PRO A 166 12.16 -4.84 4.34
N ASP A 167 11.43 -5.64 3.57
CA ASP A 167 10.77 -5.18 2.35
C ASP A 167 9.56 -4.29 2.69
N ARG A 168 8.83 -4.65 3.75
CA ARG A 168 7.63 -3.94 4.23
C ARG A 168 7.69 -3.70 5.73
N ALA A 169 7.25 -2.53 6.15
CA ALA A 169 7.09 -2.21 7.58
C ALA A 169 5.69 -1.67 7.87
N TYR A 170 5.06 -2.21 8.91
CA TYR A 170 3.64 -2.01 9.23
C TYR A 170 3.48 -1.06 10.41
N PHE A 171 2.68 -0.01 10.23
CA PHE A 171 2.42 1.00 11.25
C PHE A 171 0.92 1.33 11.32
N GLY A 172 0.41 1.51 12.53
CA GLY A 172 -0.98 1.88 12.76
C GLY A 172 -1.26 3.36 12.46
N GLN A 173 -2.39 3.64 11.81
CA GLN A 173 -2.87 5.01 11.52
C GLN A 173 -3.22 5.81 12.77
N LYS A 174 -3.47 5.15 13.92
CA LYS A 174 -3.71 5.81 15.20
C LYS A 174 -2.63 6.84 15.55
N ASP A 175 -1.37 6.52 15.25
CA ASP A 175 -0.23 7.43 15.44
C ASP A 175 0.06 8.17 14.12
N GLY A 176 -0.93 8.90 13.59
CA GLY A 176 -0.89 9.49 12.24
C GLY A 176 0.30 10.40 11.97
N GLN A 177 0.68 11.25 12.93
CA GLN A 177 1.89 12.08 12.82
C GLN A 177 3.17 11.22 12.73
N GLN A 178 3.25 10.12 13.48
CA GLN A 178 4.37 9.19 13.43
C GLN A 178 4.46 8.53 12.05
N LEU A 179 3.33 8.06 11.52
CA LEU A 179 3.25 7.44 10.20
C LEU A 179 3.72 8.40 9.11
N ALA A 180 3.26 9.66 9.13
CA ALA A 180 3.69 10.69 8.18
C ALA A 180 5.21 10.93 8.24
N ILE A 181 5.76 11.06 9.45
CA ILE A 181 7.19 11.25 9.68
C ILE A 181 7.99 10.04 9.18
N ILE A 182 7.53 8.81 9.41
CA ILE A 182 8.22 7.60 8.94
C ILE A 182 8.17 7.49 7.42
N LYS A 183 7.03 7.80 6.78
CA LYS A 183 6.94 7.89 5.31
C LYS A 183 7.93 8.92 4.76
N ARG A 184 8.02 10.10 5.39
CA ARG A 184 8.97 11.14 5.00
C ARG A 184 10.42 10.71 5.18
N LEU A 185 10.73 10.07 6.32
CA LEU A 185 12.05 9.51 6.62
C LEU A 185 12.51 8.52 5.55
N VAL A 186 11.65 7.58 5.18
CA VAL A 186 11.93 6.57 4.14
C VAL A 186 12.20 7.25 2.80
N ALA A 187 11.38 8.23 2.42
CA ALA A 187 11.55 8.95 1.17
C ALA A 187 12.85 9.79 1.14
N ASP A 188 13.10 10.59 2.18
CA ASP A 188 14.25 11.51 2.22
C ASP A 188 15.59 10.76 2.33
N LEU A 189 15.62 9.62 3.02
CA LEU A 189 16.82 8.79 3.17
C LEU A 189 16.94 7.67 2.14
N ASN A 190 16.02 7.59 1.17
CA ASN A 190 15.98 6.54 0.15
C ASN A 190 16.05 5.11 0.74
N LEU A 191 15.37 4.88 1.86
CA LEU A 191 15.38 3.59 2.51
C LEU A 191 14.55 2.59 1.67
N PRO A 192 15.08 1.41 1.33
CA PRO A 192 14.43 0.45 0.45
C PRO A 192 13.35 -0.37 1.19
N VAL A 193 12.39 0.31 1.82
CA VAL A 193 11.29 -0.28 2.59
C VAL A 193 9.96 0.36 2.20
N GLU A 194 8.94 -0.46 1.97
CA GLU A 194 7.56 -0.01 1.79
C GLU A 194 6.88 0.18 3.15
N ILE A 195 6.26 1.35 3.37
CA ILE A 195 5.52 1.63 4.61
C ILE A 195 4.04 1.32 4.41
N VAL A 196 3.56 0.28 5.10
CA VAL A 196 2.16 -0.15 5.06
C VAL A 196 1.39 0.46 6.22
N ALA A 197 0.48 1.37 5.89
CA ALA A 197 -0.46 1.95 6.85
C ALA A 197 -1.59 0.95 7.16
N CYS A 198 -1.91 0.80 8.44
CA CYS A 198 -2.97 -0.09 8.90
C CYS A 198 -4.04 0.68 9.69
N PRO A 199 -5.34 0.42 9.45
CA PRO A 199 -6.44 1.11 10.14
C PRO A 199 -6.36 1.04 11.66
N THR A 200 -6.85 2.09 12.30
CA THR A 200 -7.01 2.13 13.76
C THR A 200 -8.05 1.11 14.20
N VAL A 201 -7.64 0.12 14.99
CA VAL A 201 -8.56 -0.84 15.62
C VAL A 201 -9.15 -0.21 16.89
N ARG A 202 -10.45 -0.39 17.08
CA ARG A 202 -11.23 0.21 18.18
C ARG A 202 -11.90 -0.87 19.03
N GLU A 203 -12.14 -0.55 20.30
CA GLU A 203 -13.06 -1.29 21.16
C GLU A 203 -14.50 -1.16 20.65
N ALA A 204 -15.41 -2.02 21.11
CA ALA A 204 -16.84 -1.90 20.77
C ALA A 204 -17.45 -0.55 21.19
N SER A 205 -16.85 0.11 22.18
CA SER A 205 -17.20 1.47 22.64
C SER A 205 -16.76 2.57 21.66
N GLY A 206 -15.96 2.25 20.65
CA GLY A 206 -15.35 3.20 19.71
C GLY A 206 -13.99 3.75 20.15
N LEU A 207 -13.55 3.48 21.40
CA LEU A 207 -12.26 3.91 21.90
C LEU A 207 -11.13 3.24 21.10
N ALA A 208 -10.19 4.03 20.58
CA ALA A 208 -9.02 3.50 19.90
C ALA A 208 -8.18 2.62 20.85
N LEU A 209 -7.78 1.44 20.41
CA LEU A 209 -6.99 0.53 21.23
C LEU A 209 -5.58 1.11 21.49
N SER A 210 -5.17 1.06 22.75
CA SER A 210 -3.83 1.45 23.18
C SER A 210 -3.41 0.69 24.42
N SER A 211 -2.13 0.35 24.53
CA SER A 211 -1.54 -0.16 25.78
C SER A 211 -1.75 0.80 26.97
N ARG A 212 -1.93 2.10 26.71
CA ARG A 212 -2.25 3.10 27.73
C ARG A 212 -3.69 3.07 28.24
N ASN A 213 -4.62 2.37 27.57
CA ASN A 213 -6.01 2.25 28.03
C ASN A 213 -6.12 1.50 29.37
N GLN A 214 -5.09 0.72 29.75
CA GLN A 214 -5.03 0.03 31.04
C GLN A 214 -4.93 0.98 32.23
N TYR A 215 -4.52 2.24 32.02
CA TYR A 215 -4.42 3.25 33.07
C TYR A 215 -5.76 3.94 33.36
N LEU A 216 -6.76 3.75 32.49
CA LEU A 216 -8.08 4.35 32.64
C LEU A 216 -8.96 3.48 33.54
N SER A 217 -9.64 4.11 34.49
CA SER A 217 -10.78 3.53 35.20
C SER A 217 -11.95 3.25 34.24
N ALA A 218 -12.92 2.44 34.67
CA ALA A 218 -14.11 2.15 33.86
C ALA A 218 -14.86 3.43 33.44
N THR A 219 -15.01 4.40 34.36
CA THR A 219 -15.63 5.70 34.08
C THR A 219 -14.81 6.52 33.09
N GLU A 220 -13.48 6.54 33.23
CA GLU A 220 -12.63 7.26 32.28
C GLU A 220 -12.66 6.61 30.88
N LYS A 221 -12.77 5.28 30.78
CA LYS A 221 -12.95 4.61 29.48
C LYS A 221 -14.25 5.01 28.80
N GLU A 222 -15.35 5.07 29.55
CA GLU A 222 -16.65 5.52 29.04
C GLU A 222 -16.58 6.97 28.56
N GLN A 223 -15.97 7.84 29.37
CA GLN A 223 -15.75 9.25 29.03
C GLN A 223 -14.88 9.43 27.79
N ALA A 224 -13.82 8.64 27.64
CA ALA A 224 -12.89 8.73 26.50
C ALA A 224 -13.55 8.43 25.14
N THR A 225 -14.71 7.77 25.11
CA THR A 225 -15.45 7.50 23.87
C THR A 225 -15.87 8.78 23.14
N VAL A 226 -16.00 9.90 23.85
CA VAL A 226 -16.37 11.21 23.28
C VAL A 226 -15.37 11.70 22.23
N LEU A 227 -14.10 11.30 22.33
CA LEU A 227 -13.07 11.66 21.35
C LEU A 227 -13.44 11.11 19.96
N TYR A 228 -13.81 9.83 19.90
CA TYR A 228 -14.22 9.21 18.65
C TYR A 228 -15.57 9.71 18.16
N LYS A 229 -16.55 9.93 19.07
CA LYS A 229 -17.83 10.54 18.70
C LYS A 229 -17.63 11.91 18.04
N GLY A 230 -16.74 12.74 18.58
CA GLY A 230 -16.40 14.04 17.98
C GLY A 230 -15.84 13.89 16.56
N LEU A 231 -14.93 12.94 16.36
CA LEU A 231 -14.39 12.62 15.02
C LEU A 231 -15.50 12.16 14.06
N GLN A 232 -16.41 11.29 14.51
CA GLN A 232 -17.54 10.81 13.70
C GLN A 232 -18.49 11.95 13.30
N GLN A 233 -18.72 12.94 14.17
CA GLN A 233 -19.53 14.11 13.82
C GLN A 233 -18.86 14.96 12.73
N ALA A 234 -17.56 15.19 12.85
CA ALA A 234 -16.80 15.90 11.83
C ALA A 234 -16.77 15.13 10.50
N GLU A 235 -16.61 13.81 10.55
CA GLU A 235 -16.67 12.92 9.38
C GLU A 235 -18.05 12.96 8.71
N ALA A 236 -19.14 12.92 9.48
CA ALA A 236 -20.50 13.06 8.95
C ALA A 236 -20.73 14.43 8.30
N ALA A 237 -20.25 15.52 8.90
CA ALA A 237 -20.34 16.85 8.32
C ALA A 237 -19.49 16.99 7.05
N PHE A 238 -18.30 16.40 7.03
CA PHE A 238 -17.47 16.32 5.84
C PHE A 238 -18.21 15.58 4.71
N ARG A 239 -18.83 14.42 5.01
CA ARG A 239 -19.64 13.69 4.03
C ARG A 239 -20.86 14.50 3.54
N ALA A 240 -21.42 15.36 4.37
CA ALA A 240 -22.52 16.27 4.00
C ALA A 240 -22.07 17.46 3.12
N GLY A 241 -20.78 17.57 2.81
CA GLY A 241 -20.24 18.60 1.92
C GLY A 241 -19.46 19.71 2.64
N ASP A 242 -19.36 19.68 3.96
CA ASP A 242 -18.48 20.62 4.66
C ASP A 242 -17.01 20.30 4.34
N ARG A 243 -16.24 21.34 4.06
CA ARG A 243 -14.81 21.25 3.78
C ARG A 243 -14.01 22.21 4.65
N ASN A 244 -14.66 23.06 5.45
CA ASN A 244 -13.99 24.11 6.21
C ASN A 244 -13.42 23.55 7.51
N SER A 245 -12.12 23.72 7.69
CA SER A 245 -11.41 23.15 8.84
C SER A 245 -11.91 23.68 10.18
N SER A 246 -12.24 24.97 10.25
CA SER A 246 -12.75 25.58 11.48
C SER A 246 -14.11 25.04 11.88
N GLN A 247 -14.98 24.72 10.92
CA GLN A 247 -16.30 24.15 11.18
C GLN A 247 -16.18 22.70 11.63
N LEU A 248 -15.39 21.90 10.92
CA LEU A 248 -15.12 20.50 11.26
C LEU A 248 -14.49 20.35 12.65
N MET A 249 -13.48 21.16 12.97
CA MET A 249 -12.87 21.16 14.31
C MET A 249 -13.84 21.62 15.40
N ALA A 250 -14.72 22.59 15.11
CA ALA A 250 -15.70 23.07 16.08
C ALA A 250 -16.69 21.98 16.52
N LEU A 251 -17.09 21.09 15.62
CA LEU A 251 -17.95 19.94 15.94
C LEU A 251 -17.27 19.01 16.96
N VAL A 252 -15.98 18.72 16.77
CA VAL A 252 -15.21 17.93 17.73
C VAL A 252 -15.12 18.63 19.08
N TRP A 253 -14.81 19.94 19.08
CA TRP A 253 -14.73 20.73 20.32
C TRP A 253 -16.05 20.72 21.10
N GLN A 254 -17.18 20.88 20.42
CA GLN A 254 -18.50 20.85 21.03
C GLN A 254 -18.81 19.49 21.66
N GLU A 255 -18.49 18.39 20.97
CA GLU A 255 -18.74 17.05 21.48
C GLU A 255 -17.89 16.76 22.74
N ILE A 256 -16.59 17.08 22.71
CA ILE A 256 -15.69 16.86 23.86
C ILE A 256 -16.07 17.73 25.06
N ALA A 257 -16.57 18.95 24.84
CA ALA A 257 -16.97 19.86 25.92
C ALA A 257 -18.07 19.29 26.84
N ASN A 258 -18.79 18.25 26.41
CA ASN A 258 -19.75 17.52 27.23
C ASN A 258 -19.09 16.79 28.42
N ILE A 259 -17.77 16.55 28.37
CA ILE A 259 -17.01 15.85 29.41
C ILE A 259 -15.96 16.80 29.98
N SER A 260 -16.28 17.44 31.11
CA SER A 260 -15.44 18.46 31.75
C SER A 260 -14.11 17.94 32.33
N THR A 261 -13.96 16.62 32.48
CA THR A 261 -12.73 15.98 32.98
C THR A 261 -11.65 15.82 31.90
N ILE A 262 -11.98 16.06 30.62
CA ILE A 262 -11.04 15.94 29.52
C ILE A 262 -10.34 17.28 29.28
N TYR A 263 -9.01 17.26 29.33
CA TYR A 263 -8.17 18.39 28.97
C TYR A 263 -7.61 18.19 27.55
N VAL A 264 -8.13 18.95 26.59
CA VAL A 264 -7.67 18.89 25.20
C VAL A 264 -6.34 19.63 25.04
N GLU A 265 -5.32 18.95 24.52
CA GLU A 265 -4.06 19.58 24.12
C GLU A 265 -4.21 20.22 22.73
N TYR A 266 -4.80 19.48 21.79
CA TYR A 266 -5.09 20.00 20.47
C TYR A 266 -6.24 19.23 19.79
N ILE A 267 -6.94 19.95 18.92
CA ILE A 267 -7.73 19.42 17.82
C ILE A 267 -7.25 20.21 16.60
N GLU A 268 -6.59 19.53 15.66
CA GLU A 268 -5.94 20.18 14.53
C GLU A 268 -6.25 19.38 13.24
N LEU A 269 -6.52 20.09 12.15
CA LEU A 269 -6.71 19.50 10.81
C LEU A 269 -5.50 19.82 9.94
N VAL A 270 -4.84 18.77 9.45
CA VAL A 270 -3.61 18.87 8.67
C VAL A 270 -3.65 18.00 7.42
N GLU A 271 -2.81 18.28 6.43
CA GLU A 271 -2.59 17.36 5.32
C GLU A 271 -1.81 16.12 5.83
N PRO A 272 -2.24 14.88 5.55
CA PRO A 272 -1.72 13.70 6.24
C PRO A 272 -0.24 13.37 6.01
N ASN A 273 0.38 13.84 4.92
CA ASN A 273 1.76 13.48 4.57
C ASN A 273 2.79 14.56 4.96
N THR A 274 2.39 15.82 4.84
CA THR A 274 3.21 17.01 5.10
C THR A 274 2.98 17.58 6.49
N LEU A 275 1.82 17.28 7.10
CA LEU A 275 1.37 17.78 8.39
C LEU A 275 1.20 19.31 8.43
N MET A 276 1.05 19.92 7.26
CA MET A 276 0.71 21.34 7.14
C MET A 276 -0.76 21.56 7.48
N PHE A 277 -1.06 22.63 8.22
CA PHE A 277 -2.44 22.99 8.55
C PHE A 277 -3.27 23.25 7.30
N LEU A 278 -4.49 22.72 7.31
CA LEU A 278 -5.46 22.95 6.25
C LEU A 278 -6.42 24.06 6.67
N ALA A 279 -6.73 24.97 5.74
CA ALA A 279 -7.87 25.87 5.86
C ALA A 279 -9.15 25.18 5.37
N LYS A 280 -9.02 24.37 4.31
CA LYS A 280 -10.05 23.50 3.78
C LYS A 280 -9.47 22.14 3.39
N VAL A 281 -10.29 21.11 3.45
CA VAL A 281 -9.96 19.79 2.89
C VAL A 281 -10.40 19.80 1.43
N GLU A 282 -9.47 19.73 0.49
CA GLU A 282 -9.80 19.66 -0.95
C GLU A 282 -9.80 18.19 -1.44
N GLU A 283 -8.82 17.40 -0.99
CA GLU A 283 -8.68 15.98 -1.38
C GLU A 283 -8.65 15.07 -0.14
N GLU A 284 -7.71 15.31 0.76
CA GLU A 284 -7.45 14.50 1.95
C GLU A 284 -7.01 15.40 3.12
N GLY A 285 -7.51 15.12 4.32
CA GLY A 285 -7.15 15.83 5.55
C GLY A 285 -7.21 14.90 6.75
N MET A 286 -6.20 14.97 7.63
CA MET A 286 -6.19 14.23 8.89
C MET A 286 -6.67 15.14 10.02
N LEU A 287 -7.82 14.82 10.60
CA LEU A 287 -8.35 15.47 11.79
C LEU A 287 -7.84 14.74 13.01
N ALA A 288 -6.90 15.35 13.73
CA ALA A 288 -6.19 14.71 14.83
C ALA A 288 -6.51 15.38 16.17
N ILE A 289 -6.58 14.56 17.21
CA ILE A 289 -6.89 14.98 18.58
C ILE A 289 -5.84 14.40 19.53
N ALA A 290 -5.38 15.23 20.47
CA ALA A 290 -4.76 14.74 21.69
C ALA A 290 -5.43 15.38 22.92
N ALA A 291 -5.72 14.54 23.90
CA ALA A 291 -6.33 14.99 25.15
C ALA A 291 -5.80 14.18 26.35
N ARG A 292 -5.89 14.76 27.54
CA ARG A 292 -5.63 14.09 28.80
C ARG A 292 -6.93 13.80 29.53
N LEU A 293 -7.03 12.59 30.06
CA LEU A 293 -8.08 12.18 30.97
C LEU A 293 -7.42 11.54 32.20
N GLY A 294 -7.60 12.20 33.35
CA GLY A 294 -6.80 11.93 34.53
C GLY A 294 -5.30 12.13 34.24
N SER A 295 -4.49 11.12 34.50
CA SER A 295 -3.04 11.14 34.18
C SER A 295 -2.71 10.61 32.78
N THR A 296 -3.69 10.06 32.06
CA THR A 296 -3.48 9.35 30.81
C THR A 296 -3.64 10.29 29.63
N ARG A 297 -2.62 10.34 28.77
CA ARG A 297 -2.68 11.07 27.49
C ARG A 297 -3.16 10.14 26.39
N LEU A 298 -4.29 10.48 25.78
CA LEU A 298 -4.92 9.76 24.68
C LEU A 298 -4.73 10.55 23.38
N ILE A 299 -4.70 9.82 22.27
CA ILE A 299 -4.71 10.39 20.93
C ILE A 299 -5.68 9.60 20.07
N ASP A 300 -6.28 10.29 19.12
CA ASP A 300 -7.12 9.68 18.08
C ASP A 300 -7.07 10.55 16.83
N ASN A 301 -7.43 10.00 15.68
CA ASN A 301 -7.58 10.74 14.43
C ASN A 301 -8.52 10.03 13.45
N THR A 302 -9.01 10.78 12.48
CA THR A 302 -9.68 10.24 11.28
C THR A 302 -9.12 10.90 10.02
N ILE A 303 -9.12 10.16 8.91
CA ILE A 303 -8.77 10.68 7.59
C ILE A 303 -10.06 11.09 6.90
N LEU A 304 -10.24 12.39 6.70
CA LEU A 304 -11.30 12.99 5.92
C LEU A 304 -10.85 13.03 4.46
N CYS A 305 -11.43 12.17 3.64
CA CYS A 305 -11.19 12.20 2.21
C CYS A 305 -12.39 11.65 1.47
N ASP A 306 -12.48 11.97 0.19
CA ASP A 306 -13.55 11.45 -0.63
C ASP A 306 -13.31 9.96 -0.99
N VAL A 307 -12.07 9.48 -0.89
CA VAL A 307 -11.63 8.15 -1.37
C VAL A 307 -12.08 6.99 -0.48
N TYR A 308 -12.05 7.12 0.85
CA TYR A 308 -12.32 6.01 1.77
C TYR A 308 -13.82 5.74 2.00
N ASP A 309 -14.69 6.68 1.65
CA ASP A 309 -16.12 6.67 2.01
C ASP A 309 -17.07 6.85 0.81
N GLY A 310 -16.67 6.37 -0.38
CA GLY A 310 -17.57 6.32 -1.55
C GLY A 310 -17.82 7.65 -2.27
N LEU A 311 -17.02 8.69 -2.02
CA LEU A 311 -17.13 10.00 -2.69
C LEU A 311 -16.19 10.15 -3.90
N ARG A 312 -15.16 9.29 -4.03
CA ARG A 312 -14.50 9.11 -5.34
C ARG A 312 -15.41 8.30 -6.25
N GLN A 313 -15.40 8.60 -7.54
CA GLN A 313 -16.06 7.72 -8.50
C GLN A 313 -15.37 6.33 -8.45
N PRO A 314 -16.10 5.21 -8.56
CA PRO A 314 -15.48 3.91 -8.36
C PRO A 314 -14.45 3.57 -9.45
N ILE A 315 -13.47 2.75 -9.07
CA ILE A 315 -12.49 2.14 -9.96
C ILE A 315 -12.93 0.73 -10.32
N ILE A 316 -12.87 0.42 -11.61
CA ILE A 316 -13.06 -0.93 -12.14
C ILE A 316 -11.70 -1.48 -12.58
N ALA A 317 -11.17 -2.45 -11.84
CA ALA A 317 -9.97 -3.19 -12.20
C ALA A 317 -10.34 -4.43 -13.03
N ILE A 318 -9.81 -4.54 -14.25
CA ILE A 318 -10.05 -5.67 -15.15
C ILE A 318 -8.73 -6.38 -15.45
N ASP A 319 -8.53 -7.53 -14.81
CA ASP A 319 -7.36 -8.39 -15.00
C ASP A 319 -7.69 -9.62 -15.86
N GLY A 320 -6.65 -10.33 -16.30
CA GLY A 320 -6.79 -11.56 -17.08
C GLY A 320 -5.63 -11.79 -18.05
N PRO A 321 -5.54 -12.98 -18.65
CA PRO A 321 -4.44 -13.34 -19.54
C PRO A 321 -4.52 -12.62 -20.90
N ALA A 322 -3.44 -12.70 -21.68
CA ALA A 322 -3.38 -12.07 -23.00
C ALA A 322 -4.41 -12.72 -23.93
N GLY A 323 -5.19 -11.93 -24.67
CA GLY A 323 -6.23 -12.45 -25.58
C GLY A 323 -7.61 -12.70 -24.95
N ALA A 324 -7.77 -12.53 -23.63
CA ALA A 324 -9.07 -12.69 -22.93
C ALA A 324 -10.10 -11.57 -23.24
N GLY A 325 -9.82 -10.65 -24.17
CA GLY A 325 -10.74 -9.57 -24.55
C GLY A 325 -10.70 -8.31 -23.67
N LYS A 326 -9.82 -8.25 -22.65
CA LYS A 326 -9.69 -7.14 -21.69
C LYS A 326 -9.83 -5.74 -22.28
N SER A 327 -8.92 -5.35 -23.18
CA SER A 327 -8.89 -3.97 -23.70
C SER A 327 -10.15 -3.60 -24.48
N THR A 328 -10.83 -4.56 -25.11
CA THR A 328 -12.10 -4.31 -25.80
C THR A 328 -13.25 -4.18 -24.81
N VAL A 329 -13.35 -5.10 -23.86
CA VAL A 329 -14.37 -5.10 -22.80
C VAL A 329 -14.24 -3.85 -21.92
N ALA A 330 -13.04 -3.54 -21.45
CA ALA A 330 -12.74 -2.39 -20.58
C ALA A 330 -13.12 -1.05 -21.23
N ARG A 331 -12.85 -0.88 -22.54
CA ARG A 331 -13.29 0.31 -23.28
C ARG A 331 -14.81 0.41 -23.35
N GLN A 332 -15.51 -0.69 -23.63
CA GLN A 332 -16.98 -0.68 -23.68
C GLN A 332 -17.59 -0.36 -22.30
N VAL A 333 -17.07 -0.97 -21.23
CA VAL A 333 -17.49 -0.68 -19.85
C VAL A 333 -17.27 0.80 -19.50
N ALA A 334 -16.08 1.33 -19.79
CA ALA A 334 -15.74 2.73 -19.54
C ALA A 334 -16.71 3.68 -20.26
N THR A 335 -16.99 3.43 -21.54
CA THR A 335 -17.93 4.26 -22.31
C THR A 335 -19.37 4.15 -21.79
N GLN A 336 -19.85 2.96 -21.46
CA GLN A 336 -21.22 2.78 -20.95
C GLN A 336 -21.44 3.45 -19.60
N LEU A 337 -20.40 3.48 -18.75
CA LEU A 337 -20.46 4.08 -17.42
C LEU A 337 -20.00 5.54 -17.36
N GLY A 338 -19.49 6.09 -18.47
CA GLY A 338 -18.91 7.44 -18.48
C GLY A 338 -17.61 7.58 -17.67
N LEU A 339 -16.87 6.47 -17.50
CA LEU A 339 -15.61 6.42 -16.76
C LEU A 339 -14.41 6.59 -17.70
N VAL A 340 -13.27 6.98 -17.15
CA VAL A 340 -12.01 7.11 -17.88
C VAL A 340 -11.39 5.73 -18.15
N TYR A 341 -11.10 5.41 -19.40
CA TYR A 341 -10.37 4.18 -19.74
C TYR A 341 -8.86 4.35 -19.58
N LEU A 342 -8.22 3.48 -18.78
CA LEU A 342 -6.78 3.45 -18.55
C LEU A 342 -6.15 2.17 -19.13
N ASP A 343 -5.47 2.30 -20.27
CA ASP A 343 -4.66 1.24 -20.90
C ASP A 343 -3.29 1.16 -20.21
N THR A 344 -3.18 0.39 -19.12
CA THR A 344 -1.89 0.25 -18.42
C THR A 344 -0.85 -0.47 -19.28
N GLY A 345 -1.29 -1.37 -20.16
CA GLY A 345 -0.43 -2.08 -21.10
C GLY A 345 0.31 -1.13 -22.05
N ALA A 346 -0.31 -0.01 -22.43
CA ALA A 346 0.32 1.01 -23.25
C ALA A 346 1.52 1.67 -22.56
N MET A 347 1.48 1.82 -21.23
CA MET A 347 2.61 2.39 -20.47
C MET A 347 3.83 1.47 -20.53
N TYR A 348 3.64 0.16 -20.32
CA TYR A 348 4.72 -0.83 -20.46
C TYR A 348 5.27 -0.89 -21.88
N ARG A 349 4.40 -0.78 -22.90
CA ARG A 349 4.82 -0.70 -24.31
C ARG A 349 5.60 0.59 -24.61
N ALA A 350 5.22 1.73 -24.02
CA ALA A 350 5.94 2.99 -24.18
C ALA A 350 7.35 2.92 -23.61
N ILE A 351 7.53 2.34 -22.41
CA ILE A 351 8.87 2.07 -21.85
C ILE A 351 9.65 1.14 -22.77
N THR A 352 9.05 0.04 -23.20
CA THR A 352 9.72 -0.94 -24.07
C THR A 352 10.18 -0.29 -25.37
N TRP A 353 9.32 0.52 -26.00
CA TRP A 353 9.69 1.30 -27.18
C TRP A 353 10.88 2.21 -26.89
N LEU A 354 10.88 2.95 -25.77
CA LEU A 354 11.96 3.87 -25.45
C LEU A 354 13.29 3.14 -25.18
N VAL A 355 13.25 1.96 -24.55
CA VAL A 355 14.42 1.08 -24.36
C VAL A 355 15.02 0.69 -25.72
N LEU A 356 14.17 0.22 -26.64
CA LEU A 356 14.59 -0.19 -27.99
C LEU A 356 15.13 1.00 -28.81
N GLN A 357 14.46 2.15 -28.77
CA GLN A 357 14.91 3.37 -29.45
C GLN A 357 16.27 3.88 -28.96
N LYS A 358 16.59 3.64 -27.68
CA LYS A 358 17.89 4.00 -27.10
C LYS A 358 18.96 2.92 -27.31
N GLY A 359 18.62 1.79 -27.92
CA GLY A 359 19.54 0.67 -28.12
C GLY A 359 20.00 0.03 -26.80
N ILE A 360 19.21 0.15 -25.73
CA ILE A 360 19.51 -0.44 -24.43
C ILE A 360 19.18 -1.93 -24.50
N ALA A 361 20.11 -2.78 -24.04
CA ALA A 361 19.88 -4.21 -23.96
C ALA A 361 18.76 -4.50 -22.95
N ILE A 362 17.87 -5.44 -23.30
CA ILE A 362 16.65 -5.72 -22.52
C ILE A 362 16.99 -6.30 -21.14
N ASP A 363 18.10 -7.01 -21.03
CA ASP A 363 18.66 -7.58 -19.82
C ASP A 363 19.54 -6.62 -19.01
N ASP A 364 19.81 -5.40 -19.52
CA ASP A 364 20.45 -4.33 -18.76
C ASP A 364 19.42 -3.65 -17.82
N GLU A 365 19.07 -4.37 -16.75
CA GLU A 365 18.09 -3.91 -15.75
C GLU A 365 18.44 -2.54 -15.17
N CYS A 366 19.73 -2.22 -15.04
CA CYS A 366 20.20 -0.93 -14.51
C CYS A 366 19.85 0.22 -15.47
N ALA A 367 20.19 0.08 -16.76
CA ALA A 367 19.88 1.10 -17.76
C ALA A 367 18.37 1.24 -17.98
N VAL A 368 17.64 0.12 -17.98
CA VAL A 368 16.16 0.12 -18.08
C VAL A 368 15.53 0.81 -16.86
N ALA A 369 16.00 0.53 -15.64
CA ALA A 369 15.54 1.17 -14.42
C ALA A 369 15.74 2.70 -14.43
N GLN A 370 16.92 3.14 -14.89
CA GLN A 370 17.22 4.56 -15.04
C GLN A 370 16.23 5.23 -16.01
N LEU A 371 16.00 4.61 -17.16
CA LEU A 371 15.09 5.11 -18.18
C LEU A 371 13.64 5.20 -17.67
N ALA A 372 13.14 4.13 -17.04
CA ALA A 372 11.77 4.05 -16.53
C ALA A 372 11.48 5.09 -15.44
N THR A 373 12.48 5.45 -14.64
CA THR A 373 12.34 6.45 -13.57
C THR A 373 12.38 7.89 -14.09
N GLN A 374 13.08 8.13 -15.21
CA GLN A 374 13.27 9.46 -15.80
C GLN A 374 12.21 9.84 -16.83
N CYS A 375 11.50 8.86 -17.39
CA CYS A 375 10.50 9.14 -18.41
C CYS A 375 9.18 9.64 -17.81
N LYS A 376 8.53 10.54 -18.55
CA LYS A 376 7.15 10.96 -18.28
C LYS A 376 6.24 10.33 -19.32
N ILE A 377 5.27 9.53 -18.88
CA ILE A 377 4.25 8.95 -19.75
C ILE A 377 2.94 9.70 -19.53
N GLU A 378 2.34 10.17 -20.61
CA GLU A 378 1.02 10.78 -20.59
C GLU A 378 0.07 9.98 -21.47
N LEU A 379 -1.13 9.72 -20.95
CA LEU A 379 -2.20 9.03 -21.67
C LEU A 379 -3.33 10.01 -21.92
N THR A 380 -3.61 10.35 -23.17
CA THR A 380 -4.78 11.16 -23.49
C THR A 380 -5.91 10.23 -23.91
N PRO A 381 -6.98 10.09 -23.11
CA PRO A 381 -8.11 9.27 -23.49
C PRO A 381 -8.75 9.82 -24.76
N SER A 382 -9.21 8.91 -25.63
CA SER A 382 -9.98 9.25 -26.82
C SER A 382 -11.47 9.12 -26.52
N HIS A 383 -12.27 10.11 -26.91
CA HIS A 383 -13.73 10.03 -26.85
C HIS A 383 -14.33 9.17 -27.99
N ASN A 384 -13.52 8.78 -28.98
CA ASN A 384 -13.92 7.88 -30.05
C ASN A 384 -13.38 6.46 -29.77
N LEU A 385 -14.30 5.49 -29.67
CA LEU A 385 -14.03 4.07 -29.41
C LEU A 385 -13.13 3.40 -30.45
N GLU A 386 -13.11 3.91 -31.68
CA GLU A 386 -12.28 3.42 -32.78
C GLU A 386 -10.84 3.95 -32.72
N ILE A 387 -10.60 5.03 -31.98
CA ILE A 387 -9.29 5.67 -31.87
C ILE A 387 -8.65 5.22 -30.54
N PRO A 388 -7.44 4.62 -30.57
CA PRO A 388 -6.75 4.23 -29.35
C PRO A 388 -6.44 5.43 -28.45
N VAL A 389 -6.27 5.17 -27.15
CA VAL A 389 -5.67 6.14 -26.21
C VAL A 389 -4.35 6.64 -26.81
N ARG A 390 -4.19 7.97 -26.87
CA ARG A 390 -2.93 8.56 -27.32
C ARG A 390 -1.91 8.44 -26.21
N VAL A 391 -0.70 8.04 -26.57
CA VAL A 391 0.36 7.74 -25.64
C VAL A 391 1.55 8.62 -25.97
N TRP A 392 1.94 9.44 -25.01
CA TRP A 392 3.11 10.29 -25.12
C TRP A 392 4.18 9.79 -24.15
N ILE A 393 5.42 9.75 -24.60
CA ILE A 393 6.58 9.53 -23.74
C ILE A 393 7.61 10.63 -24.00
N ASN A 394 7.96 11.39 -22.96
CA ASN A 394 8.84 12.57 -23.07
C ASN A 394 8.44 13.49 -24.24
N ASP A 395 7.16 13.87 -24.30
CA ASP A 395 6.59 14.75 -25.33
C ASP A 395 6.61 14.19 -26.77
N THR A 396 6.90 12.90 -26.95
CA THR A 396 6.80 12.21 -28.25
C THR A 396 5.53 11.36 -28.30
N ASP A 397 4.67 11.58 -29.30
CA ASP A 397 3.52 10.71 -29.58
C ASP A 397 4.05 9.37 -30.12
N VAL A 398 3.81 8.31 -29.35
CA VAL A 398 4.26 6.95 -29.68
C VAL A 398 3.08 6.02 -29.90
N THR A 399 1.89 6.58 -30.13
CA THR A 399 0.64 5.82 -30.19
C THR A 399 0.72 4.67 -31.19
N GLN A 400 1.28 4.85 -32.38
CA GLN A 400 1.32 3.76 -33.37
C GLN A 400 2.52 2.84 -33.15
N GLU A 401 3.64 3.41 -32.77
CA GLU A 401 4.96 2.80 -32.65
C GLU A 401 5.00 1.75 -31.54
N ILE A 402 4.28 1.99 -30.44
CA ILE A 402 4.19 1.03 -29.33
C ILE A 402 3.43 -0.25 -29.70
N ARG A 403 2.72 -0.28 -30.83
CA ARG A 403 1.89 -1.42 -31.28
C ARG A 403 2.61 -2.32 -32.28
N THR A 404 3.86 -2.03 -32.61
CA THR A 404 4.66 -2.85 -33.53
C THR A 404 4.95 -4.24 -32.94
N ILE A 405 5.22 -5.21 -33.82
CA ILE A 405 5.60 -6.58 -33.42
C ILE A 405 6.87 -6.54 -32.56
N GLU A 406 7.84 -5.72 -32.95
CA GLU A 406 9.10 -5.52 -32.24
C GLU A 406 8.88 -5.15 -30.77
N VAL A 407 8.11 -4.08 -30.51
CA VAL A 407 7.78 -3.66 -29.14
C VAL A 407 6.96 -4.73 -28.42
N THR A 408 5.90 -5.23 -29.03
CA THR A 408 4.97 -6.16 -28.37
C THR A 408 5.62 -7.48 -27.96
N SER A 409 6.64 -7.93 -28.70
CA SER A 409 7.42 -9.14 -28.37
C SER A 409 8.28 -9.00 -27.11
N GLN A 410 8.74 -7.78 -26.80
CA GLN A 410 9.69 -7.53 -25.70
C GLN A 410 9.05 -7.01 -24.41
N VAL A 411 7.79 -6.58 -24.47
CA VAL A 411 7.08 -5.99 -23.32
C VAL A 411 7.03 -6.92 -22.11
N SER A 412 6.94 -8.24 -22.33
CA SER A 412 6.88 -9.19 -21.21
C SER A 412 8.15 -9.19 -20.37
N ALA A 413 9.32 -9.10 -21.03
CA ALA A 413 10.62 -9.07 -20.36
C ALA A 413 10.81 -7.76 -19.59
N ILE A 414 10.54 -6.62 -20.24
CA ILE A 414 10.63 -5.29 -19.61
C ILE A 414 9.65 -5.15 -18.44
N ALA A 415 8.41 -5.62 -18.60
CA ALA A 415 7.40 -5.55 -17.56
C ALA A 415 7.64 -6.53 -16.40
N ALA A 416 8.54 -7.51 -16.54
CA ALA A 416 8.94 -8.40 -15.45
C ALA A 416 9.98 -7.76 -14.51
N GLN A 417 10.63 -6.67 -14.92
CA GLN A 417 11.64 -6.00 -14.12
C GLN A 417 11.04 -5.17 -12.97
N SER A 418 11.59 -5.34 -11.77
CA SER A 418 11.14 -4.69 -10.53
C SER A 418 11.07 -3.18 -10.65
N ALA A 419 12.14 -2.57 -11.17
CA ALA A 419 12.25 -1.12 -11.25
C ALA A 419 11.21 -0.51 -12.18
N VAL A 420 10.97 -1.14 -13.34
CA VAL A 420 9.93 -0.72 -14.30
C VAL A 420 8.55 -0.79 -13.66
N ARG A 421 8.24 -1.91 -13.00
CA ARG A 421 6.97 -2.09 -12.28
C ARG A 421 6.77 -1.00 -11.22
N LYS A 422 7.75 -0.82 -10.33
CA LYS A 422 7.70 0.21 -9.27
C LYS A 422 7.47 1.61 -9.84
N ALA A 423 8.19 1.98 -10.90
CA ALA A 423 8.05 3.29 -11.53
C ALA A 423 6.65 3.49 -12.16
N LEU A 424 6.16 2.49 -12.92
CA LEU A 424 4.89 2.59 -13.62
C LEU A 424 3.68 2.45 -12.71
N VAL A 425 3.70 1.58 -11.70
CA VAL A 425 2.61 1.43 -10.73
C VAL A 425 2.39 2.74 -9.97
N LYS A 426 3.46 3.45 -9.56
CA LYS A 426 3.35 4.76 -8.94
C LYS A 426 2.65 5.77 -9.86
N GLN A 427 2.97 5.74 -11.16
CA GLN A 427 2.28 6.58 -12.13
C GLN A 427 0.82 6.16 -12.27
N GLN A 428 0.50 4.87 -12.42
CA GLN A 428 -0.88 4.38 -12.54
C GLN A 428 -1.73 4.74 -11.32
N GLN A 429 -1.21 4.54 -10.11
CA GLN A 429 -1.89 4.85 -8.86
C GLN A 429 -2.27 6.33 -8.73
N SER A 430 -1.47 7.24 -9.31
CA SER A 430 -1.80 8.67 -9.29
C SER A 430 -3.09 8.99 -10.06
N TRP A 431 -3.43 8.19 -11.09
CA TRP A 431 -4.66 8.35 -11.87
C TRP A 431 -5.88 7.86 -11.10
N GLY A 432 -5.71 6.84 -10.24
CA GLY A 432 -6.79 6.32 -9.38
C GLY A 432 -7.14 7.19 -8.19
N LYS A 433 -6.34 8.21 -7.86
CA LYS A 433 -6.63 9.09 -6.71
C LYS A 433 -8.01 9.76 -6.78
N ARG A 434 -8.41 10.19 -7.98
CA ARG A 434 -9.74 10.80 -8.21
C ARG A 434 -10.84 9.76 -8.48
N GLY A 435 -10.45 8.50 -8.62
CA GLY A 435 -11.33 7.44 -9.08
C GLY A 435 -11.86 7.66 -10.49
N GLY A 436 -13.00 7.04 -10.80
CA GLY A 436 -13.74 7.29 -12.03
C GLY A 436 -13.09 6.66 -13.25
N LEU A 437 -12.46 5.50 -13.08
CA LEU A 437 -11.69 4.88 -14.15
C LEU A 437 -11.92 3.37 -14.26
N VAL A 438 -11.73 2.87 -15.48
CA VAL A 438 -11.62 1.44 -15.79
C VAL A 438 -10.19 1.17 -16.22
N ALA A 439 -9.45 0.44 -15.39
CA ALA A 439 -8.06 0.06 -15.66
C ALA A 439 -7.99 -1.41 -16.06
N GLU A 440 -7.24 -1.70 -17.14
CA GLU A 440 -7.02 -3.08 -17.58
C GLU A 440 -5.55 -3.46 -17.52
N GLY A 441 -5.28 -4.72 -17.18
CA GLY A 441 -3.92 -5.23 -17.07
C GLY A 441 -3.84 -6.69 -16.62
N ARG A 442 -2.82 -6.98 -15.81
CA ARG A 442 -2.53 -8.35 -15.30
C ARG A 442 -2.55 -8.43 -13.78
N ASP A 443 -2.36 -7.30 -13.12
CA ASP A 443 -2.14 -7.13 -11.69
C ASP A 443 -2.83 -5.85 -11.18
N ILE A 444 -3.89 -5.40 -11.87
CA ILE A 444 -4.60 -4.18 -11.54
C ILE A 444 -5.27 -4.31 -10.18
N GLY A 445 -6.12 -5.32 -9.98
CA GLY A 445 -6.87 -5.53 -8.74
C GLY A 445 -6.03 -6.12 -7.61
N THR A 446 -4.81 -6.58 -7.87
CA THR A 446 -3.90 -7.15 -6.86
C THR A 446 -2.82 -6.17 -6.41
N HIS A 447 -2.25 -5.36 -7.30
CA HIS A 447 -1.08 -4.53 -7.02
C HIS A 447 -1.29 -3.04 -7.34
N VAL A 448 -1.98 -2.72 -8.44
CA VAL A 448 -2.14 -1.31 -8.86
C VAL A 448 -3.22 -0.61 -8.02
N PHE A 449 -4.43 -1.17 -8.02
CA PHE A 449 -5.62 -0.70 -7.31
C PHE A 449 -6.21 -1.85 -6.46
N PRO A 450 -5.49 -2.30 -5.40
CA PRO A 450 -5.99 -3.32 -4.49
C PRO A 450 -7.22 -2.87 -3.69
N ASP A 451 -7.54 -1.58 -3.72
CA ASP A 451 -8.71 -0.93 -3.11
C ASP A 451 -9.82 -0.63 -4.13
N ALA A 452 -9.72 -1.11 -5.38
CA ALA A 452 -10.76 -0.91 -6.38
C ALA A 452 -12.10 -1.52 -5.93
N GLU A 453 -13.19 -0.78 -6.09
CA GLU A 453 -14.55 -1.19 -5.67
C GLU A 453 -15.08 -2.35 -6.50
N VAL A 454 -14.65 -2.45 -7.76
CA VAL A 454 -14.99 -3.56 -8.65
C VAL A 454 -13.72 -4.16 -9.23
N LYS A 455 -13.51 -5.46 -8.96
CA LYS A 455 -12.41 -6.23 -9.53
C LYS A 455 -12.98 -7.38 -10.35
N ILE A 456 -12.58 -7.45 -11.61
CA ILE A 456 -12.97 -8.46 -12.58
C ILE A 456 -11.74 -9.21 -13.03
N PHE A 457 -11.81 -10.54 -13.07
CA PHE A 457 -10.80 -11.40 -13.66
C PHE A 457 -11.39 -12.10 -14.87
N LEU A 458 -11.02 -11.66 -16.08
CA LEU A 458 -11.48 -12.26 -17.32
C LEU A 458 -10.69 -13.54 -17.60
N THR A 459 -11.38 -14.62 -17.93
CA THR A 459 -10.79 -15.88 -18.38
C THR A 459 -11.26 -16.23 -19.78
N ALA A 460 -10.45 -17.01 -20.48
CA ALA A 460 -10.79 -17.60 -21.78
C ALA A 460 -9.88 -18.79 -22.03
N SER A 461 -10.40 -19.84 -22.68
CA SER A 461 -9.57 -20.99 -23.05
C SER A 461 -8.42 -20.55 -23.97
N VAL A 462 -7.30 -21.27 -23.89
CA VAL A 462 -6.14 -21.01 -24.76
C VAL A 462 -6.55 -21.10 -26.23
N GLY A 463 -7.39 -22.07 -26.59
CA GLY A 463 -7.88 -22.25 -27.96
C GLY A 463 -8.76 -21.10 -28.45
N GLU A 464 -9.67 -20.59 -27.62
CA GLU A 464 -10.48 -19.42 -28.01
C GLU A 464 -9.62 -18.17 -28.18
N ARG A 465 -8.62 -17.96 -27.31
CA ARG A 465 -7.67 -16.85 -27.42
C ARG A 465 -6.77 -16.98 -28.66
N ALA A 466 -6.34 -18.19 -28.99
CA ALA A 466 -5.59 -18.48 -30.21
C ALA A 466 -6.43 -18.19 -31.47
N ARG A 467 -7.70 -18.62 -31.49
CA ARG A 467 -8.65 -18.29 -32.57
C ARG A 467 -8.82 -16.78 -32.75
N ARG A 468 -9.07 -16.04 -31.67
CA ARG A 468 -9.20 -14.57 -31.70
C ARG A 468 -7.94 -13.91 -32.26
N ARG A 469 -6.76 -14.38 -31.82
CA ARG A 469 -5.47 -13.87 -32.28
C ARG A 469 -5.23 -14.14 -33.76
N GLN A 470 -5.60 -15.33 -34.23
CA GLN A 470 -5.51 -15.69 -35.65
C GLN A 470 -6.39 -14.78 -36.50
N GLN A 471 -7.62 -14.51 -36.08
CA GLN A 471 -8.52 -13.58 -36.76
C GLN A 471 -7.96 -12.14 -36.81
N ASP A 472 -7.32 -11.68 -35.73
CA ASP A 472 -6.66 -10.37 -35.69
C ASP A 472 -5.50 -10.30 -36.69
N PHE A 473 -4.69 -11.36 -36.80
CA PHE A 473 -3.61 -11.43 -37.79
C PHE A 473 -4.15 -11.38 -39.22
N THR A 474 -5.22 -12.13 -39.52
CA THR A 474 -5.87 -12.09 -40.83
C THR A 474 -6.39 -10.69 -41.16
N LYS A 475 -7.03 -10.01 -40.20
CA LYS A 475 -7.52 -8.62 -40.38
C LYS A 475 -6.40 -7.61 -40.60
N GLN A 476 -5.22 -7.84 -40.03
CA GLN A 476 -4.05 -6.98 -40.16
C GLN A 476 -3.16 -7.33 -41.36
N GLY A 477 -3.53 -8.33 -42.17
CA GLY A 477 -2.73 -8.78 -43.31
C GLY A 477 -1.40 -9.42 -42.93
N GLN A 478 -1.30 -9.96 -41.71
CA GLN A 478 -0.09 -10.64 -41.23
C GLN A 478 -0.01 -12.09 -41.73
N PRO A 479 1.19 -12.70 -41.74
CA PRO A 479 1.37 -14.09 -42.16
C PRO A 479 0.50 -15.05 -41.35
N GLU A 480 -0.01 -16.09 -42.02
CA GLU A 480 -0.84 -17.10 -41.38
C GLU A 480 -0.01 -17.95 -40.41
N VAL A 481 -0.35 -17.89 -39.12
CA VAL A 481 0.23 -18.72 -38.07
C VAL A 481 -0.76 -19.84 -37.74
N SER A 482 -0.26 -21.07 -37.56
CA SER A 482 -1.12 -22.20 -37.20
C SER A 482 -1.72 -22.00 -35.81
N LEU A 483 -2.94 -22.51 -35.64
CA LEU A 483 -3.66 -22.40 -34.37
C LEU A 483 -2.89 -23.09 -33.23
N GLU A 484 -2.30 -24.27 -33.50
CA GLU A 484 -1.45 -24.98 -32.54
C GLU A 484 -0.23 -24.16 -32.08
N GLN A 485 0.41 -23.42 -32.99
CA GLN A 485 1.55 -22.58 -32.63
C GLN A 485 1.10 -21.41 -31.75
N LEU A 486 -0.02 -20.76 -32.10
CA LEU A 486 -0.59 -19.69 -31.29
C LEU A 486 -1.00 -20.17 -29.90
N GLU A 487 -1.55 -21.38 -29.78
CA GLU A 487 -1.88 -21.97 -28.49
C GLU A 487 -0.63 -22.16 -27.62
N ARG A 488 0.46 -22.69 -28.19
CA ARG A 488 1.73 -22.87 -27.48
C ARG A 488 2.32 -21.53 -27.03
N ASP A 489 2.38 -20.54 -27.92
CA ASP A 489 2.93 -19.21 -27.64
C ASP A 489 2.12 -18.50 -26.53
N ILE A 490 0.79 -18.64 -26.56
CA ILE A 490 -0.10 -18.09 -25.54
C ILE A 490 0.11 -18.80 -24.19
N ALA A 491 0.18 -20.13 -24.19
CA ALA A 491 0.38 -20.91 -22.97
C ALA A 491 1.74 -20.60 -22.32
N GLU A 492 2.82 -20.54 -23.10
CA GLU A 492 4.15 -20.17 -22.59
C GLU A 492 4.16 -18.76 -22.00
N ARG A 493 3.45 -17.83 -22.64
CA ARG A 493 3.31 -16.46 -22.14
C ARG A 493 2.54 -16.41 -20.83
N ASP A 494 1.42 -17.13 -20.73
CA ASP A 494 0.64 -17.16 -19.49
C ASP A 494 1.43 -17.79 -18.34
N TYR A 495 2.22 -18.83 -18.62
CA TYR A 495 3.15 -19.40 -17.65
C TYR A 495 4.14 -18.33 -17.16
N LYS A 496 4.80 -17.61 -18.09
CA LYS A 496 5.73 -16.52 -17.73
C LYS A 496 5.07 -15.40 -16.94
N ASP A 497 3.84 -15.02 -17.30
CA ASP A 497 3.11 -13.94 -16.63
C ASP A 497 2.61 -14.35 -15.23
N SER A 498 2.24 -15.61 -15.02
CA SER A 498 1.74 -16.13 -13.74
C SER A 498 2.85 -16.54 -12.78
N THR A 499 4.01 -16.96 -13.28
CA THR A 499 5.14 -17.44 -12.45
C THR A 499 6.22 -16.39 -12.17
N ARG A 500 6.07 -15.16 -12.70
CA ARG A 500 7.04 -14.09 -12.42
C ARG A 500 7.09 -13.71 -10.93
N LYS A 501 8.28 -13.38 -10.44
CA LYS A 501 8.52 -13.01 -9.04
C LYS A 501 7.78 -11.75 -8.60
N ILE A 502 7.51 -10.82 -9.51
CA ILE A 502 6.97 -9.50 -9.21
C ILE A 502 5.62 -9.30 -9.88
N SER A 503 4.61 -9.06 -9.06
CA SER A 503 3.21 -8.84 -9.47
C SER A 503 2.69 -9.90 -10.43
N PRO A 504 2.69 -11.20 -10.10
CA PRO A 504 2.23 -12.25 -11.00
C PRO A 504 0.78 -12.04 -11.46
N LEU A 505 0.45 -12.56 -12.65
CA LEU A 505 -0.93 -12.63 -13.12
C LEU A 505 -1.72 -13.58 -12.21
N GLN A 506 -2.53 -13.00 -11.33
CA GLN A 506 -3.34 -13.72 -10.36
C GLN A 506 -4.67 -13.01 -10.16
N LYS A 507 -5.73 -13.80 -9.95
CA LYS A 507 -7.04 -13.30 -9.53
C LYS A 507 -6.95 -12.77 -8.10
N ALA A 508 -7.37 -11.52 -7.90
CA ALA A 508 -7.51 -10.95 -6.55
C ALA A 508 -8.57 -11.74 -5.75
N ALA A 509 -8.41 -11.82 -4.43
CA ALA A 509 -9.26 -12.65 -3.57
C ALA A 509 -10.75 -12.27 -3.64
N ASP A 510 -11.03 -10.98 -3.87
CA ASP A 510 -12.35 -10.37 -4.01
C ASP A 510 -12.75 -10.11 -5.48
N ALA A 511 -11.97 -10.59 -6.45
CA ALA A 511 -12.32 -10.42 -7.87
C ALA A 511 -13.40 -11.41 -8.32
N VAL A 512 -14.36 -10.92 -9.11
CA VAL A 512 -15.33 -11.74 -9.82
C VAL A 512 -14.72 -12.27 -11.09
N GLU A 513 -14.79 -13.58 -11.28
CA GLU A 513 -14.30 -14.24 -12.48
C GLU A 513 -15.38 -14.25 -13.57
N VAL A 514 -15.01 -13.88 -14.80
CA VAL A 514 -15.92 -13.87 -15.96
C VAL A 514 -15.26 -14.62 -17.11
N GLU A 515 -15.82 -15.79 -17.43
CA GLU A 515 -15.41 -16.59 -18.60
C GLU A 515 -15.94 -15.95 -19.87
N THR A 516 -15.06 -15.66 -20.83
CA THR A 516 -15.40 -14.96 -22.06
C THR A 516 -15.56 -15.88 -23.27
N ASP A 517 -15.42 -17.19 -23.10
CA ASP A 517 -15.55 -18.15 -24.19
C ASP A 517 -16.97 -18.13 -24.78
N GLY A 518 -17.07 -18.01 -26.10
CA GLY A 518 -18.35 -17.94 -26.80
C GLY A 518 -19.17 -16.66 -26.58
N LEU A 519 -18.72 -15.74 -25.72
CA LEU A 519 -19.39 -14.47 -25.48
C LEU A 519 -18.83 -13.35 -26.37
N SER A 520 -19.72 -12.49 -26.85
CA SER A 520 -19.31 -11.23 -27.48
C SER A 520 -18.76 -10.25 -26.44
N PRO A 521 -17.86 -9.33 -26.85
CA PRO A 521 -17.36 -8.30 -25.93
C PRO A 521 -18.45 -7.46 -25.28
N SER A 522 -19.58 -7.27 -25.97
CA SER A 522 -20.72 -6.49 -25.46
C SER A 522 -21.54 -7.22 -24.40
N GLU A 523 -21.68 -8.55 -24.51
CA GLU A 523 -22.29 -9.35 -23.45
C GLU A 523 -21.44 -9.33 -22.18
N VAL A 524 -20.12 -9.50 -22.32
CA VAL A 524 -19.18 -9.42 -21.19
C VAL A 524 -19.20 -8.03 -20.56
N ALA A 525 -19.16 -6.97 -21.37
CA ALA A 525 -19.24 -5.59 -20.86
C ALA A 525 -20.54 -5.34 -20.08
N MET A 526 -21.68 -5.84 -20.58
CA MET A 526 -22.97 -5.72 -19.90
C MET A 526 -23.00 -6.45 -18.56
N GLN A 527 -22.39 -7.64 -18.45
CA GLN A 527 -22.26 -8.34 -17.17
C GLN A 527 -21.47 -7.51 -16.16
N ILE A 528 -20.35 -6.92 -16.57
CA ILE A 528 -19.52 -6.06 -15.71
C ILE A 528 -20.28 -4.80 -15.29
N VAL A 529 -20.99 -4.14 -16.22
CA VAL A 529 -21.82 -2.96 -15.92
C VAL A 529 -22.92 -3.28 -14.91
N ASN A 530 -23.60 -4.41 -15.08
CA ASN A 530 -24.63 -4.86 -14.13
C ASN A 530 -24.04 -5.16 -12.75
N TYR A 531 -22.85 -5.77 -12.70
CA TYR A 531 -22.15 -6.02 -11.45
C TYR A 531 -21.74 -4.72 -10.76
N TYR A 532 -21.16 -3.78 -11.52
CA TYR A 532 -20.82 -2.45 -11.05
C TYR A 532 -22.03 -1.72 -10.44
N GLN A 533 -23.18 -1.71 -11.12
CA GLN A 533 -24.39 -1.06 -10.60
C GLN A 533 -24.86 -1.68 -9.28
N LYS A 534 -24.74 -3.01 -9.12
CA LYS A 534 -25.06 -3.68 -7.86
C LYS A 534 -24.11 -3.27 -6.74
N CYS A 535 -22.80 -3.24 -7.00
CA CYS A 535 -21.80 -2.81 -6.03
C CYS A 535 -22.04 -1.36 -5.60
N VAL A 536 -22.23 -0.45 -6.56
CA VAL A 536 -22.47 0.97 -6.27
C VAL A 536 -23.79 1.21 -5.53
N SER A 537 -24.82 0.39 -5.75
CA SER A 537 -26.07 0.51 -4.98
C SER A 537 -25.98 0.06 -3.51
N GLN A 538 -24.88 -0.60 -3.13
CA GLN A 538 -24.61 -1.11 -1.78
C GLN A 538 -23.56 -0.30 -1.02
N LEU A 539 -22.86 0.61 -1.73
CA LEU A 539 -21.99 1.65 -1.17
C LEU A 539 -22.84 2.84 -0.75
#